data_AF-A0A7R9SHI6-F1
#
_entry.id   AF-A0A7R9SHI6-F1
#
_cell.length_a   1.000
_cell.length_b   1.000
_cell.length_c   1.000
_cell.angle_alpha   90.00
_cell.angle_beta   90.00
_cell.angle_gamma   90.00
#
_symmetry.space_group_name_H-M   'P 1'
#
loop_
_entity.id
_entity.type
_entity.pdbx_description
1 polymer ?
#
loop_
_entity_poly.entity_id
_entity_poly.type
_entity_poly.pdbx_seq_one_letter_code
_entity_poly.pdbx_strand_id
1 'polypeptide(L)'
;TLKSAGRLNPEIVYSYLLGFCQRNEETLEENWESFNLVLEPGKITPLHLFKHTPYDPPDVQAVEGEATAKSDTWIMLALMGIYRLKSINRADQQSEIADRLQVLLSEFTSLKIHYGAQDSIYQTGKIRRLVAGLDMFYFRFRMSPNAVIRFGTIVSRYKDCAILATVMHGMDFLGIKDEIGRWMFSARAADEYASVMKKGNELGHEGSYTPYLSDMGLCQRSPYSASANPIMHLTIHMTCAYLGSVRSQRARIKHHLWRFSTK
;
A
#
# COMPACT_ATOMS: atom_id res chain seq x y z
N THR A 1 0.17 -22.05 -27.89
CA THR A 1 -0.28 -20.64 -27.89
C THR A 1 -1.57 -20.54 -27.09
N LEU A 2 -1.47 -20.34 -25.77
CA LEU A 2 -2.63 -20.18 -24.89
C LEU A 2 -3.26 -18.80 -25.13
N LYS A 3 -4.12 -18.71 -26.16
CA LYS A 3 -5.12 -17.65 -26.32
C LYS A 3 -6.35 -18.04 -25.51
N SER A 4 -6.29 -17.92 -24.19
CA SER A 4 -7.49 -17.59 -23.43
C SER A 4 -7.31 -16.17 -22.92
N ALA A 5 -7.98 -15.23 -23.58
CA ALA A 5 -8.27 -13.93 -22.99
C ALA A 5 -9.30 -14.17 -21.87
N GLY A 6 -8.88 -14.87 -20.81
CA GLY A 6 -9.69 -15.20 -19.66
C GLY A 6 -9.87 -13.94 -18.82
N ARG A 7 -11.12 -13.49 -18.67
CA ARG A 7 -11.43 -12.49 -17.66
C ARG A 7 -11.32 -13.16 -16.29
N LEU A 8 -10.40 -12.67 -15.45
CA LEU A 8 -10.30 -13.15 -14.07
C LEU A 8 -11.56 -12.69 -13.33
N ASN A 9 -12.27 -13.64 -12.72
CA ASN A 9 -13.44 -13.34 -11.91
C ASN A 9 -12.98 -12.77 -10.55
N PRO A 10 -13.42 -11.56 -10.15
CA PRO A 10 -13.04 -10.95 -8.87
C PRO A 10 -13.34 -11.83 -7.65
N GLU A 11 -14.44 -12.59 -7.64
CA GLU A 11 -14.80 -13.46 -6.51
C GLU A 11 -13.88 -14.68 -6.41
N ILE A 12 -13.42 -15.22 -7.54
CA ILE A 12 -12.43 -16.31 -7.57
C ILE A 12 -11.09 -15.79 -7.05
N VAL A 13 -10.66 -14.61 -7.51
CA VAL A 13 -9.43 -13.98 -7.02
C VAL A 13 -9.53 -13.74 -5.52
N TYR A 14 -10.64 -13.18 -5.04
CA TYR A 14 -10.86 -12.95 -3.61
C TYR A 14 -10.83 -14.26 -2.80
N SER A 15 -11.53 -15.30 -3.26
CA SER A 15 -11.54 -16.63 -2.63
C SER A 15 -10.14 -17.23 -2.54
N TYR A 16 -9.37 -17.12 -3.63
CA TYR A 16 -7.99 -17.59 -3.68
C TYR A 16 -7.09 -16.84 -2.69
N LEU A 17 -7.17 -15.50 -2.66
CA LEU A 17 -6.42 -14.67 -1.71
C LEU A 17 -6.78 -15.02 -0.27
N LEU A 18 -8.08 -15.23 0.02
CA LEU A 18 -8.56 -15.61 1.35
C LEU A 18 -8.00 -16.97 1.78
N GLY A 19 -8.08 -17.97 0.90
CA GLY A 19 -7.52 -19.30 1.16
C GLY A 19 -6.01 -19.27 1.36
N PHE A 20 -5.29 -18.46 0.59
CA PHE A 20 -3.86 -18.23 0.81
C PHE A 20 -3.61 -17.63 2.20
N CYS A 21 -4.34 -16.59 2.58
CA CYS A 21 -4.22 -15.96 3.90
C CYS A 21 -4.56 -16.91 5.06
N GLN A 22 -5.38 -17.94 4.85
CA GLN A 22 -5.70 -18.94 5.88
C GLN A 22 -4.58 -19.96 6.08
N ARG A 23 -3.92 -20.38 5.00
CA ARG A 23 -2.90 -21.45 5.04
C ARG A 23 -1.50 -20.97 5.43
N ASN A 24 -1.22 -19.67 5.26
CA ASN A 24 0.09 -19.11 5.51
C ASN A 24 0.21 -18.67 6.96
N GLU A 25 0.88 -19.51 7.76
CA GLU A 25 1.10 -19.33 9.18
C GLU A 25 2.55 -18.93 9.45
N GLU A 26 2.74 -18.02 10.40
CA GLU A 26 4.03 -17.64 10.96
C GLU A 26 3.93 -17.68 12.49
N THR A 27 5.09 -17.75 13.17
CA THR A 27 5.15 -17.75 14.64
C THR A 27 5.46 -16.35 15.14
N LEU A 28 4.53 -15.78 15.90
CA LEU A 28 4.70 -14.51 16.61
C LEU A 28 5.35 -14.77 17.97
N GLU A 29 6.51 -14.16 18.21
CA GLU A 29 7.30 -14.35 19.44
C GLU A 29 6.86 -13.41 20.57
N GLU A 30 6.35 -12.23 20.23
CA GLU A 30 6.03 -11.13 21.15
C GLU A 30 4.67 -10.52 20.79
N ASN A 31 4.02 -9.89 21.77
CA ASN A 31 2.76 -9.18 21.55
C ASN A 31 2.87 -8.23 20.36
N TRP A 32 1.89 -8.31 19.46
CA TRP A 32 1.73 -7.34 18.39
C TRP A 32 0.56 -6.41 18.73
N GLU A 33 0.89 -5.19 19.13
CA GLU A 33 -0.07 -4.20 19.60
C GLU A 33 -0.26 -3.05 18.59
N SER A 34 -1.50 -2.59 18.42
CA SER A 34 -1.86 -1.47 17.55
C SER A 34 -3.29 -0.99 17.86
N PHE A 35 -3.47 0.28 18.20
CA PHE A 35 -4.73 0.92 18.60
C PHE A 35 -5.50 0.17 19.71
N ASN A 36 -4.78 -0.30 20.73
CA ASN A 36 -5.29 -1.15 21.83
C ASN A 36 -5.81 -2.53 21.38
N LEU A 37 -5.53 -2.94 20.14
CA LEU A 37 -5.70 -4.32 19.71
C LEU A 37 -4.38 -5.05 19.96
N VAL A 38 -4.47 -6.20 20.62
CA VAL A 38 -3.32 -7.04 20.96
C VAL A 38 -3.50 -8.38 20.27
N LEU A 39 -2.49 -8.80 19.51
CA LEU A 39 -2.32 -10.18 19.08
C LEU A 39 -1.28 -10.84 19.97
N GLU A 40 -1.72 -11.87 20.69
CA GLU A 40 -0.88 -12.64 21.59
C GLU A 40 0.11 -13.52 20.81
N PRO A 41 1.26 -13.86 21.43
CA PRO A 41 2.25 -14.76 20.84
C PRO A 41 1.67 -16.11 20.46
N GLY A 42 2.21 -16.70 19.40
CA GLY A 42 1.77 -17.99 18.88
C GLY A 42 1.69 -18.02 17.36
N LYS A 43 1.03 -19.06 16.86
CA LYS A 43 0.82 -19.28 15.43
C LYS A 43 -0.25 -18.35 14.91
N ILE A 44 0.11 -17.46 14.00
CA ILE A 44 -0.80 -16.49 13.42
C ILE A 44 -0.74 -16.50 11.89
N THR A 45 -1.83 -16.06 11.29
CA THR A 45 -1.99 -15.94 9.84
C THR A 45 -2.40 -14.50 9.50
N PRO A 46 -2.28 -14.05 8.23
CA PRO A 46 -2.74 -12.73 7.82
C PRO A 46 -4.20 -12.42 8.20
N LEU A 47 -5.07 -13.44 8.34
CA LEU A 47 -6.46 -13.23 8.73
C LEU A 47 -6.67 -12.84 10.20
N HIS A 48 -5.69 -13.10 11.07
CA HIS A 48 -5.76 -12.69 12.48
C HIS A 48 -5.73 -11.15 12.62
N LEU A 49 -5.29 -10.43 11.58
CA LEU A 49 -5.34 -8.97 11.51
C LEU A 49 -6.77 -8.42 11.31
N PHE A 50 -7.77 -9.28 11.08
CA PHE A 50 -9.14 -8.88 10.76
C PHE A 50 -10.18 -9.61 11.60
N LYS A 51 -11.23 -8.88 11.99
CA LYS A 51 -12.52 -9.49 12.33
C LYS A 51 -13.24 -9.82 11.04
N HIS A 52 -13.45 -11.10 10.78
CA HIS A 52 -14.06 -11.60 9.55
C HIS A 52 -15.14 -12.63 9.85
N THR A 53 -16.15 -12.70 8.98
CA THR A 53 -17.17 -13.74 8.99
C THR A 53 -16.76 -14.85 8.02
N PRO A 54 -17.28 -16.08 8.21
CA PRO A 54 -17.16 -17.13 7.21
C PRO A 54 -17.63 -16.60 5.84
N TYR A 55 -16.90 -17.00 4.80
CA TYR A 55 -17.20 -16.63 3.42
C TYR A 55 -17.35 -17.92 2.63
N ASP A 56 -18.51 -18.09 2.01
CA ASP A 56 -18.78 -19.21 1.12
C ASP A 56 -18.25 -18.84 -0.28
N PRO A 57 -17.23 -19.55 -0.78
CA PRO A 57 -16.70 -19.28 -2.10
C PRO A 57 -17.75 -19.61 -3.17
N PRO A 58 -17.76 -18.87 -4.30
CA PRO A 58 -18.66 -19.17 -5.40
C PRO A 58 -18.41 -20.59 -5.92
N ASP A 59 -19.48 -21.28 -6.31
CA ASP A 59 -19.35 -22.55 -7.02
C ASP A 59 -18.76 -22.26 -8.41
N VAL A 60 -17.55 -22.79 -8.65
CA VAL A 60 -16.86 -22.63 -9.92
C VAL A 60 -16.48 -24.01 -10.41
N GLN A 61 -16.80 -24.30 -11.67
CA GLN A 61 -16.29 -25.50 -12.32
C GLN A 61 -14.77 -25.45 -12.35
N ALA A 62 -14.15 -26.40 -11.65
CA ALA A 62 -12.72 -26.59 -11.72
C ALA A 62 -12.33 -26.88 -13.17
N VAL A 63 -11.36 -26.12 -13.67
CA VAL A 63 -10.71 -26.43 -14.94
C VAL A 63 -9.46 -27.23 -14.61
N GLU A 64 -9.17 -28.26 -15.39
CA GLU A 64 -7.95 -29.05 -15.22
C GLU A 64 -6.71 -28.17 -15.30
N GLY A 65 -5.77 -28.35 -14.37
CA GLY A 65 -4.51 -27.63 -14.33
C GLY A 65 -3.51 -28.25 -13.36
N GLU A 66 -2.23 -28.10 -13.67
CA GLU A 66 -1.11 -28.62 -12.87
C GLU A 66 -0.68 -27.66 -11.75
N ALA A 67 -1.64 -27.08 -11.02
CA ALA A 67 -1.32 -26.23 -9.87
C ALA A 67 -0.92 -27.11 -8.68
N THR A 68 0.26 -26.87 -8.12
CA THR A 68 0.74 -27.54 -6.89
C THR A 68 0.79 -26.55 -5.74
N ALA A 69 1.01 -27.02 -4.50
CA ALA A 69 1.24 -26.13 -3.36
C ALA A 69 2.43 -25.17 -3.57
N LYS A 70 3.43 -25.58 -4.37
CA LYS A 70 4.56 -24.71 -4.75
C LYS A 70 4.16 -23.60 -5.73
N SER A 71 2.98 -23.69 -6.33
CA SER A 71 2.46 -22.66 -7.23
C SER A 71 1.92 -21.44 -6.48
N ASP A 72 1.58 -21.57 -5.19
CA ASP A 72 0.91 -20.51 -4.44
C ASP A 72 1.75 -19.23 -4.35
N THR A 73 3.05 -19.33 -4.10
CA THR A 73 3.93 -18.17 -3.98
C THR A 73 3.97 -17.34 -5.27
N TRP A 74 4.15 -17.99 -6.43
CA TRP A 74 4.25 -17.25 -7.69
C TRP A 74 2.90 -16.74 -8.18
N ILE A 75 1.80 -17.47 -7.94
CA ILE A 75 0.44 -16.99 -8.26
C ILE A 75 0.10 -15.78 -7.39
N MET A 76 0.44 -15.79 -6.10
CA MET A 76 0.27 -14.62 -5.25
C MET A 76 1.14 -13.45 -5.69
N LEU A 77 2.41 -13.70 -5.97
CA LEU A 77 3.34 -12.68 -6.47
C LEU A 77 2.82 -12.06 -7.79
N ALA A 78 2.29 -12.89 -8.68
CA ALA A 78 1.63 -12.49 -9.91
C ALA A 78 0.45 -11.55 -9.66
N LEU A 79 -0.53 -11.99 -8.85
CA LEU A 79 -1.74 -11.22 -8.56
C LEU A 79 -1.42 -9.90 -7.87
N MET A 80 -0.54 -9.92 -6.86
CA MET A 80 -0.13 -8.72 -6.14
C MET A 80 0.75 -7.81 -7.01
N GLY A 81 1.58 -8.38 -7.89
CA GLY A 81 2.35 -7.62 -8.87
C GLY A 81 1.45 -6.86 -9.84
N ILE A 82 0.36 -7.49 -10.31
CA ILE A 82 -0.65 -6.81 -11.13
C ILE A 82 -1.35 -5.70 -10.32
N TYR A 83 -1.71 -5.94 -9.06
CA TYR A 83 -2.23 -4.89 -8.17
C TYR A 83 -1.32 -3.65 -8.15
N ARG A 84 -0.01 -3.86 -7.97
CA ARG A 84 0.99 -2.78 -7.99
C ARG A 84 1.03 -2.05 -9.33
N LEU A 85 1.09 -2.78 -10.43
CA LEU A 85 1.14 -2.19 -11.77
C LEU A 85 -0.06 -1.29 -12.05
N LYS A 86 -1.25 -1.69 -11.58
CA LYS A 86 -2.48 -0.90 -11.72
C LYS A 86 -2.53 0.34 -10.83
N SER A 87 -1.71 0.42 -9.78
CA SER A 87 -1.60 1.62 -8.95
C SER A 87 -0.70 2.71 -9.57
N ILE A 88 0.07 2.39 -10.61
CA ILE A 88 1.04 3.28 -11.24
C ILE A 88 0.38 4.00 -12.42
N ASN A 89 0.40 5.34 -12.39
CA ASN A 89 -0.18 6.17 -13.47
C ASN A 89 0.79 6.45 -14.63
N ARG A 90 2.08 6.18 -14.45
CA ARG A 90 3.16 6.53 -15.37
C ARG A 90 3.58 5.31 -16.18
N ALA A 91 3.38 5.33 -17.50
CA ALA A 91 3.62 4.18 -18.37
C ALA A 91 5.07 3.70 -18.36
N ASP A 92 6.03 4.62 -18.29
CA ASP A 92 7.46 4.32 -18.17
C ASP A 92 7.78 3.54 -16.88
N GLN A 93 7.29 4.03 -15.75
CA GLN A 93 7.44 3.35 -14.46
C GLN A 93 6.70 2.01 -14.41
N GLN A 94 5.53 1.94 -15.05
CA GLN A 94 4.75 0.71 -15.13
C GLN A 94 5.51 -0.38 -15.89
N SER A 95 6.15 -0.04 -17.02
CA SER A 95 7.00 -0.96 -17.77
C SER A 95 8.19 -1.46 -16.94
N GLU A 96 8.90 -0.56 -16.26
CA GLU A 96 10.05 -0.92 -15.40
C GLU A 96 9.65 -1.90 -14.28
N ILE A 97 8.52 -1.65 -13.62
CA ILE A 97 8.01 -2.53 -12.57
C ILE A 97 7.53 -3.87 -13.14
N ALA A 98 6.99 -3.88 -14.36
CA ALA A 98 6.57 -5.10 -15.02
C ALA A 98 7.77 -5.99 -15.37
N ASP A 99 8.85 -5.40 -15.87
CA ASP A 99 10.08 -6.14 -16.18
C ASP A 99 10.67 -6.76 -14.90
N ARG A 100 10.71 -6.00 -13.79
CA ARG A 100 11.14 -6.53 -12.48
C ARG A 100 10.24 -7.67 -11.98
N LEU A 101 8.93 -7.56 -12.18
CA LEU A 101 8.00 -8.63 -11.83
C LEU A 101 8.31 -9.90 -12.62
N GLN A 102 8.57 -9.81 -13.93
CA GLN A 102 8.91 -10.97 -14.75
C GLN A 102 10.22 -11.62 -14.33
N VAL A 103 11.23 -10.82 -13.96
CA VAL A 103 12.49 -11.35 -13.42
C VAL A 103 12.24 -12.16 -12.15
N LEU A 104 11.46 -11.63 -11.20
CA LEU A 104 11.14 -12.34 -9.95
C LEU A 104 10.35 -13.62 -10.21
N LEU A 105 9.40 -13.59 -11.14
CA LEU A 105 8.60 -14.78 -11.48
C LEU A 105 9.42 -15.87 -12.16
N SER A 106 10.47 -15.51 -12.89
CA SER A 106 11.33 -16.46 -13.60
C SER A 106 12.05 -17.44 -12.67
N GLU A 107 12.19 -17.10 -11.38
CA GLU A 107 12.72 -17.98 -10.34
C GLU A 107 11.75 -19.13 -9.99
N PHE A 108 10.45 -18.94 -10.26
CA PHE A 108 9.40 -19.88 -9.88
C PHE A 108 8.71 -20.54 -11.08
N THR A 109 8.61 -19.85 -12.21
CA THR A 109 7.85 -20.29 -13.37
C THR A 109 8.39 -19.72 -14.68
N SER A 110 8.24 -20.49 -15.77
CA SER A 110 8.53 -20.04 -17.14
C SER A 110 7.35 -19.27 -17.77
N LEU A 111 6.23 -19.17 -17.07
CA LEU A 111 5.03 -18.49 -17.56
C LEU A 111 5.21 -16.97 -17.59
N LYS A 112 4.91 -16.37 -18.74
CA LYS A 112 4.88 -14.90 -18.88
C LYS A 112 3.50 -14.36 -18.54
N ILE A 113 3.46 -13.46 -17.56
CA ILE A 113 2.22 -12.78 -17.20
C ILE A 113 1.91 -11.67 -18.18
N HIS A 114 0.66 -11.62 -18.64
CA HIS A 114 0.13 -10.50 -19.41
C HIS A 114 -0.89 -9.75 -18.53
N TYR A 115 -0.67 -8.45 -18.31
CA TYR A 115 -1.55 -7.62 -17.49
C TYR A 115 -2.37 -6.68 -18.38
N GLY A 116 -3.55 -7.14 -18.81
CA GLY A 116 -4.48 -6.37 -19.63
C GLY A 116 -5.37 -5.38 -18.85
N ALA A 117 -6.35 -4.77 -19.51
CA ALA A 117 -7.26 -3.74 -18.99
C ALA A 117 -8.30 -4.22 -17.95
N GLN A 118 -7.97 -5.20 -17.10
CA GLN A 118 -8.90 -5.71 -16.06
C GLN A 118 -8.78 -4.91 -14.76
N ASP A 119 -9.03 -3.61 -14.86
CA ASP A 119 -8.81 -2.66 -13.76
C ASP A 119 -9.80 -2.84 -12.60
N SER A 120 -10.98 -3.44 -12.85
CA SER A 120 -12.06 -3.48 -11.88
C SER A 120 -11.89 -4.52 -10.75
N ILE A 121 -11.05 -5.55 -10.92
CA ILE A 121 -10.82 -6.58 -9.90
C ILE A 121 -10.30 -5.94 -8.61
N TYR A 122 -9.27 -5.11 -8.75
CA TYR A 122 -8.53 -4.51 -7.63
C TYR A 122 -9.19 -3.26 -7.05
N GLN A 123 -10.32 -2.81 -7.61
CA GLN A 123 -11.06 -1.66 -7.09
C GLN A 123 -11.97 -2.05 -5.91
N THR A 124 -12.23 -3.34 -5.71
CA THR A 124 -13.07 -3.83 -4.62
C THR A 124 -12.42 -3.57 -3.26
N GLY A 125 -13.21 -3.08 -2.28
CA GLY A 125 -12.70 -2.80 -0.93
C GLY A 125 -12.22 -4.05 -0.19
N LYS A 126 -12.80 -5.23 -0.48
CA LYS A 126 -12.41 -6.50 0.15
C LYS A 126 -10.99 -6.94 -0.25
N ILE A 127 -10.66 -6.88 -1.54
CA ILE A 127 -9.31 -7.23 -2.03
C ILE A 127 -8.28 -6.23 -1.48
N ARG A 128 -8.58 -4.93 -1.48
CA ARG A 128 -7.67 -3.92 -0.90
C ARG A 128 -7.34 -4.17 0.57
N ARG A 129 -8.33 -4.56 1.37
CA ARG A 129 -8.12 -4.95 2.78
C ARG A 129 -7.18 -6.14 2.90
N LEU A 130 -7.39 -7.21 2.11
CA LEU A 130 -6.49 -8.37 2.11
C LEU A 130 -5.07 -8.00 1.69
N VAL A 131 -4.92 -7.17 0.65
CA VAL A 131 -3.62 -6.67 0.21
C VAL A 131 -2.89 -5.92 1.33
N ALA A 132 -3.60 -5.02 2.02
CA ALA A 132 -3.05 -4.29 3.16
C ALA A 132 -2.64 -5.23 4.31
N GLY A 133 -3.48 -6.21 4.64
CA GLY A 133 -3.17 -7.22 5.65
C GLY A 133 -1.96 -8.08 5.28
N LEU A 134 -1.85 -8.50 4.02
CA LEU A 134 -0.70 -9.26 3.52
C LEU A 134 0.60 -8.44 3.59
N ASP A 135 0.58 -7.18 3.17
CA ASP A 135 1.78 -6.32 3.32
C ASP A 135 2.13 -6.11 4.80
N MET A 136 1.15 -5.85 5.65
CA MET A 136 1.35 -5.66 7.09
C MET A 136 1.95 -6.91 7.75
N PHE A 137 1.40 -8.09 7.44
CA PHE A 137 1.85 -9.38 7.95
C PHE A 137 3.31 -9.65 7.53
N TYR A 138 3.61 -9.63 6.24
CA TYR A 138 4.99 -9.90 5.78
C TYR A 138 5.96 -8.74 6.05
N PHE A 139 5.47 -7.53 6.36
CA PHE A 139 6.34 -6.46 6.85
C PHE A 139 6.91 -6.80 8.22
N ARG A 140 6.13 -7.49 9.07
CA ARG A 140 6.60 -8.07 10.33
C ARG A 140 7.44 -9.32 10.07
N PHE A 141 6.93 -10.28 9.30
CA PHE A 141 7.59 -11.54 8.99
C PHE A 141 8.46 -11.47 7.74
N ARG A 142 9.51 -10.63 7.78
CA ARG A 142 10.37 -10.34 6.62
C ARG A 142 11.18 -11.55 6.13
N MET A 143 11.41 -12.51 7.02
CA MET A 143 12.18 -13.73 6.73
C MET A 143 11.31 -14.88 6.19
N SER A 144 9.99 -14.67 6.08
CA SER A 144 9.09 -15.66 5.50
C SER A 144 9.46 -15.94 4.04
N PRO A 145 9.43 -17.21 3.58
CA PRO A 145 9.60 -17.54 2.16
C PRO A 145 8.62 -16.79 1.24
N ASN A 146 7.44 -16.46 1.77
CA ASN A 146 6.38 -15.77 1.05
C ASN A 146 6.46 -14.23 1.18
N ALA A 147 7.46 -13.69 1.90
CA ALA A 147 7.66 -12.25 2.01
C ALA A 147 7.94 -11.57 0.66
N VAL A 148 8.38 -12.32 -0.36
CA VAL A 148 8.56 -11.83 -1.74
C VAL A 148 7.27 -11.23 -2.33
N ILE A 149 6.09 -11.69 -1.88
CA ILE A 149 4.77 -11.19 -2.31
C ILE A 149 4.63 -9.69 -2.03
N ARG A 150 5.38 -9.15 -1.05
CA ARG A 150 5.42 -7.73 -0.75
C ARG A 150 5.89 -6.87 -1.91
N PHE A 151 6.60 -7.44 -2.89
CA PHE A 151 6.88 -6.74 -4.13
C PHE A 151 5.61 -6.11 -4.73
N GLY A 152 4.48 -6.81 -4.66
CA GLY A 152 3.19 -6.31 -5.14
C GLY A 152 2.41 -5.48 -4.12
N THR A 153 2.44 -5.87 -2.84
CA THR A 153 1.56 -5.27 -1.83
C THR A 153 2.13 -4.01 -1.18
N ILE A 154 3.43 -3.73 -1.35
CA ILE A 154 4.14 -2.58 -0.74
C ILE A 154 3.48 -1.22 -1.02
N VAL A 155 2.80 -1.06 -2.15
CA VAL A 155 2.11 0.20 -2.52
C VAL A 155 0.87 0.47 -1.68
N SER A 156 0.42 -0.51 -0.89
CA SER A 156 -0.65 -0.33 0.09
C SER A 156 -0.17 0.43 1.34
N ARG A 157 1.11 0.26 1.70
CA ARG A 157 1.72 0.95 2.85
C ARG A 157 1.89 2.43 2.55
N TYR A 158 1.43 3.26 3.47
CA TYR A 158 1.36 4.72 3.37
C TYR A 158 0.62 5.23 2.11
N LYS A 159 -0.29 4.41 1.56
CA LYS A 159 -1.18 4.86 0.48
C LYS A 159 -2.04 6.02 0.98
N ASP A 160 -2.18 7.04 0.13
CA ASP A 160 -2.84 8.31 0.45
C ASP A 160 -2.23 9.06 1.66
N CYS A 161 -0.98 8.77 2.02
CA CYS A 161 -0.24 9.45 3.11
C CYS A 161 0.89 10.34 2.59
N ALA A 162 0.72 10.92 1.39
CA ALA A 162 1.76 11.67 0.70
C ALA A 162 2.40 12.78 1.53
N ILE A 163 1.65 13.38 2.48
CA ILE A 163 2.18 14.47 3.30
C ILE A 163 3.30 14.01 4.23
N LEU A 164 3.24 12.76 4.73
CA LEU A 164 4.29 12.22 5.60
C LEU A 164 5.61 12.13 4.83
N ALA A 165 5.55 11.67 3.58
CA ALA A 165 6.70 11.63 2.69
C ALA A 165 7.21 13.03 2.32
N THR A 166 6.33 14.02 2.20
CA THR A 166 6.72 15.43 1.99
C THR A 166 7.43 15.99 3.21
N VAL A 167 6.92 15.73 4.42
CA VAL A 167 7.54 16.17 5.67
C VAL A 167 8.92 15.53 5.86
N MET A 168 9.05 14.21 5.66
CA MET A 168 10.34 13.52 5.69
C MET A 168 11.32 14.09 4.67
N HIS A 169 10.88 14.27 3.41
CA HIS A 169 11.70 14.89 2.37
C HIS A 169 12.17 16.29 2.76
N GLY A 170 11.30 17.11 3.34
CA GLY A 170 11.66 18.45 3.81
C GLY A 170 12.70 18.42 4.92
N MET A 171 12.54 17.53 5.91
CA MET A 171 13.50 17.36 7.00
C MET A 171 14.88 16.94 6.48
N ASP A 172 14.91 15.91 5.63
CA ASP A 172 16.14 15.36 5.07
C ASP A 172 16.86 16.38 4.16
N PHE A 173 16.11 17.07 3.29
CA PHE A 173 16.68 18.00 2.31
C PHE A 173 17.18 19.30 2.96
N LEU A 174 16.50 19.80 3.99
CA LEU A 174 16.90 21.00 4.71
C LEU A 174 17.91 20.73 5.83
N GLY A 175 18.16 19.46 6.16
CA GLY A 175 19.04 19.07 7.27
C GLY A 175 18.49 19.43 8.64
N ILE A 176 17.15 19.56 8.77
CA ILE A 176 16.48 19.88 10.03
C ILE A 176 15.73 18.64 10.55
N LYS A 177 16.03 18.22 11.78
CA LYS A 177 15.33 17.11 12.44
C LYS A 177 14.32 17.67 13.43
N ASP A 178 13.09 17.20 13.38
CA ASP A 178 12.00 17.55 14.33
C ASP A 178 11.62 19.05 14.45
N GLU A 179 12.28 19.93 13.69
CA GLU A 179 12.03 21.37 13.74
C GLU A 179 11.19 21.88 12.57
N ILE A 180 10.83 21.02 11.61
CA ILE A 180 10.09 21.45 10.41
C ILE A 180 8.77 22.15 10.73
N GLY A 181 8.13 21.82 11.87
CA GLY A 181 6.94 22.52 12.35
C GLY A 181 7.17 24.00 12.64
N ARG A 182 8.39 24.40 13.07
CA ARG A 182 8.77 25.80 13.34
C ARG A 182 8.90 26.62 12.05
N TRP A 183 9.06 25.95 10.91
CA TRP A 183 9.16 26.58 9.60
C TRP A 183 7.79 26.75 8.92
N MET A 184 6.70 26.44 9.63
CA MET A 184 5.33 26.71 9.17
C MET A 184 4.94 28.17 9.44
N PHE A 185 5.36 29.07 8.55
CA PHE A 185 5.13 30.52 8.72
C PHE A 185 3.71 31.01 8.40
N SER A 186 2.77 30.11 8.11
CA SER A 186 1.36 30.47 7.95
C SER A 186 0.52 29.72 8.98
N ALA A 187 -0.48 30.40 9.55
CA ALA A 187 -1.37 29.79 10.53
C ALA A 187 -1.99 28.48 10.01
N ARG A 188 -2.43 28.46 8.75
CA ARG A 188 -2.98 27.25 8.11
C ARG A 188 -1.98 26.11 7.99
N ALA A 189 -0.72 26.40 7.60
CA ALA A 189 0.31 25.35 7.54
C ALA A 189 0.60 24.78 8.93
N ALA A 190 0.62 25.64 9.96
CA ALA A 190 0.82 25.22 11.34
C ALA A 190 -0.34 24.35 11.85
N ASP A 191 -1.59 24.72 11.53
CA ASP A 191 -2.79 23.92 11.86
C ASP A 191 -2.76 22.54 11.18
N GLU A 192 -2.43 22.50 9.89
CA GLU A 192 -2.26 21.25 9.13
C GLU A 192 -1.13 20.38 9.73
N TYR A 193 0.00 20.98 10.08
CA TYR A 193 1.11 20.28 10.74
C TYR A 193 0.70 19.71 12.10
N ALA A 194 0.04 20.49 12.94
CA ALA A 194 -0.44 20.05 14.26
C ALA A 194 -1.47 18.93 14.15
N SER A 195 -2.35 18.99 13.13
CA SER A 195 -3.31 17.94 12.82
C SER A 195 -2.63 16.63 12.40
N VAL A 196 -1.65 16.72 11.49
CA VAL A 196 -0.88 15.56 11.01
C VAL A 196 -0.05 14.95 12.15
N MET A 197 0.59 15.76 12.98
CA MET A 197 1.45 15.30 14.09
C MET A 197 0.68 15.01 15.38
N LYS A 198 -0.66 14.87 15.30
CA LYS A 198 -1.50 14.57 16.46
C LYS A 198 -1.06 13.25 17.12
N LYS A 199 -0.80 13.31 18.43
CA LYS A 199 -0.45 12.14 19.25
C LYS A 199 -1.58 11.11 19.27
N GLY A 200 -1.22 9.84 19.46
CA GLY A 200 -2.17 8.71 19.53
C GLY A 200 -2.50 8.08 18.16
N ASN A 201 -1.95 8.60 17.07
CA ASN A 201 -2.10 8.02 15.74
C ASN A 201 -1.00 6.98 15.39
N GLU A 202 -0.16 6.59 16.36
CA GLU A 202 0.90 5.58 16.18
C GLU A 202 1.86 5.84 15.00
N LEU A 203 2.06 7.12 14.65
CA LEU A 203 3.05 7.51 13.65
C LEU A 203 4.44 7.07 14.13
N GLY A 204 5.13 6.28 13.31
CA GLY A 204 6.45 5.70 13.66
C GLY A 204 6.40 4.31 14.30
N HIS A 205 5.21 3.79 14.66
CA HIS A 205 5.10 2.42 15.18
C HIS A 205 5.12 1.40 14.02
N GLU A 206 6.13 0.54 14.00
CA GLU A 206 6.42 -0.35 12.85
C GLU A 206 5.27 -1.30 12.52
N GLY A 207 4.62 -1.86 13.55
CA GLY A 207 3.49 -2.78 13.45
C GLY A 207 2.12 -2.11 13.49
N SER A 208 2.01 -0.80 13.34
CA SER A 208 0.71 -0.12 13.43
C SER A 208 -0.18 -0.40 12.22
N TYR A 209 -1.49 -0.24 12.43
CA TYR A 209 -2.48 -0.14 11.36
C TYR A 209 -2.40 1.20 10.60
N THR A 210 -1.77 2.22 11.18
CA THR A 210 -1.68 3.57 10.60
C THR A 210 -1.17 3.60 9.18
N PRO A 211 -0.08 2.92 8.79
CA PRO A 211 0.38 2.92 7.40
C PRO A 211 -0.66 2.41 6.39
N TYR A 212 -1.68 1.66 6.82
CA TYR A 212 -2.65 1.00 5.96
C TYR A 212 -4.05 1.61 5.99
N LEU A 213 -4.19 2.79 6.58
CA LEU A 213 -5.48 3.43 6.85
C LEU A 213 -6.45 3.51 5.66
N SER A 214 -5.93 3.71 4.45
CA SER A 214 -6.72 3.84 3.21
C SER A 214 -7.22 2.48 2.73
N ASP A 215 -6.32 1.53 2.49
CA ASP A 215 -6.68 0.23 1.92
C ASP A 215 -7.38 -0.69 2.92
N MET A 216 -7.15 -0.53 4.23
CA MET A 216 -7.97 -1.20 5.25
C MET A 216 -9.36 -0.56 5.41
N GLY A 217 -9.56 0.65 4.90
CA GLY A 217 -10.81 1.39 5.01
C GLY A 217 -11.06 1.91 6.43
N LEU A 218 -10.00 2.21 7.19
CA LEU A 218 -10.08 2.82 8.52
C LEU A 218 -10.47 4.29 8.46
N CYS A 219 -10.32 4.91 7.29
CA CYS A 219 -10.86 6.24 7.02
C CYS A 219 -11.45 6.31 5.60
N GLN A 220 -12.38 7.25 5.39
CA GLN A 220 -12.91 7.55 4.05
C GLN A 220 -12.01 8.54 3.30
N ARG A 221 -11.34 9.44 4.03
CA ARG A 221 -10.41 10.43 3.50
C ARG A 221 -9.20 10.50 4.43
N SER A 222 -8.02 10.24 3.86
CA SER A 222 -6.79 10.24 4.64
C SER A 222 -6.48 11.66 5.16
N PRO A 223 -6.30 11.83 6.49
CA PRO A 223 -5.83 13.09 7.07
C PRO A 223 -4.36 13.34 6.71
N TYR A 224 -3.66 12.36 6.14
CA TYR A 224 -2.27 12.44 5.71
C TYR A 224 -2.12 12.66 4.19
N SER A 225 -3.22 12.92 3.49
CA SER A 225 -3.17 13.18 2.05
C SER A 225 -2.67 14.60 1.77
N ALA A 226 -1.97 14.79 0.65
CA ALA A 226 -1.60 16.12 0.16
C ALA A 226 -2.82 16.99 -0.16
N SER A 227 -3.99 16.38 -0.44
CA SER A 227 -5.26 17.13 -0.60
C SER A 227 -5.83 17.63 0.71
N ALA A 228 -5.66 16.90 1.81
CA ALA A 228 -6.12 17.32 3.13
C ALA A 228 -5.19 18.36 3.75
N ASN A 229 -3.91 18.38 3.34
CA ASN A 229 -2.88 19.30 3.84
C ASN A 229 -2.22 20.09 2.69
N PRO A 230 -3.00 20.86 1.93
CA PRO A 230 -2.52 21.51 0.71
C PRO A 230 -1.52 22.64 1.01
N ILE A 231 -1.68 23.38 2.11
CA ILE A 231 -0.80 24.52 2.42
C ILE A 231 0.55 24.01 2.90
N MET A 232 0.58 23.06 3.83
CA MET A 232 1.81 22.45 4.32
C MET A 232 2.57 21.77 3.18
N HIS A 233 1.88 21.03 2.31
CA HIS A 233 2.48 20.40 1.12
C HIS A 233 3.13 21.45 0.22
N LEU A 234 2.43 22.57 -0.03
CA LEU A 234 2.94 23.67 -0.83
C LEU A 234 4.16 24.33 -0.18
N THR A 235 4.08 24.70 1.10
CA THR A 235 5.16 25.35 1.85
C THR A 235 6.46 24.54 1.75
N ILE A 236 6.41 23.25 2.07
CA ILE A 236 7.60 22.39 2.08
C ILE A 236 8.20 22.25 0.67
N HIS A 237 7.35 21.94 -0.33
CA HIS A 237 7.86 21.75 -1.68
C HIS A 237 8.34 23.05 -2.33
N MET A 238 7.72 24.20 -2.07
CA MET A 238 8.23 25.49 -2.56
C MET A 238 9.61 25.80 -1.96
N THR A 239 9.77 25.67 -0.64
CA THR A 239 11.07 25.91 0.01
C THR A 239 12.15 24.98 -0.54
N CYS A 240 11.86 23.68 -0.65
CA CYS A 240 12.81 22.73 -1.20
C CYS A 240 13.10 22.97 -2.69
N ALA A 241 12.10 23.33 -3.49
CA ALA A 241 12.28 23.60 -4.92
C ALA A 241 13.13 24.85 -5.15
N TYR A 242 12.93 25.90 -4.33
CA TYR A 242 13.75 27.11 -4.34
C TYR A 242 15.22 26.81 -4.06
N LEU A 243 15.48 25.86 -3.17
CA LEU A 243 16.82 25.37 -2.83
C LEU A 243 17.34 24.28 -3.79
N GLY A 244 16.69 24.06 -4.93
CA GLY A 244 17.20 23.17 -5.99
C GLY A 244 16.74 21.71 -5.93
N SER A 245 15.76 21.36 -5.09
CA SER A 245 15.25 19.99 -5.01
C SER A 245 14.48 19.58 -6.28
N VAL A 246 15.08 18.70 -7.09
CA VAL A 246 14.46 18.13 -8.32
C VAL A 246 13.14 17.40 -8.00
N ARG A 247 13.07 16.69 -6.87
CA ARG A 247 11.84 16.03 -6.42
C ARG A 247 10.72 17.03 -6.21
N SER A 248 11.02 18.16 -5.56
CA SER A 248 10.02 19.18 -5.25
C SER A 248 9.62 20.00 -6.48
N GLN A 249 10.54 20.24 -7.42
CA GLN A 249 10.22 20.86 -8.72
C GLN A 249 9.22 20.03 -9.54
N ARG A 250 9.23 18.70 -9.36
CA ARG A 250 8.30 17.77 -10.04
C ARG A 250 7.04 17.45 -9.21
N ALA A 251 6.91 18.03 -8.01
CA ALA A 251 5.77 17.77 -7.15
C ALA A 251 4.49 18.43 -7.70
N ARG A 252 3.36 17.73 -7.62
CA ARG A 252 2.07 18.26 -8.06
C ARG A 252 1.47 19.15 -6.96
N ILE A 253 1.30 20.43 -7.25
CA ILE A 253 0.60 21.36 -6.36
C ILE A 253 -0.92 21.30 -6.65
N LYS A 254 -1.73 21.21 -5.59
CA LYS A 254 -3.20 21.16 -5.73
C LYS A 254 -3.75 22.56 -6.04
N HIS A 255 -4.49 22.68 -7.15
CA HIS A 255 -4.92 23.95 -7.76
C HIS A 255 -5.90 24.81 -6.94
N HIS A 256 -6.61 24.25 -5.94
CA HIS A 256 -7.65 24.99 -5.22
C HIS A 256 -7.10 26.13 -4.32
N LEU A 257 -5.78 26.24 -4.17
CA LEU A 257 -5.11 27.30 -3.43
C LEU A 257 -5.08 28.64 -4.19
N TRP A 258 -5.39 28.66 -5.49
CA TRP A 258 -5.33 29.86 -6.34
C TRP A 258 -6.63 30.66 -6.43
N ARG A 259 -7.68 30.27 -5.69
CA ARG A 259 -8.86 31.14 -5.51
C ARG A 259 -8.54 32.19 -4.46
N PHE A 260 -7.73 33.18 -4.83
CA PHE A 260 -7.68 34.43 -4.10
C PHE A 260 -9.11 34.99 -4.07
N SER A 261 -9.63 35.14 -2.85
CA SER A 261 -10.86 35.89 -2.59
C SER A 261 -10.63 37.32 -3.10
N THR A 262 -11.06 37.61 -4.31
CA THR A 262 -11.40 38.98 -4.71
C THR A 262 -12.58 39.40 -3.85
N LYS A 263 -12.28 40.01 -2.71
CA LYS A 263 -13.15 40.96 -2.04
C LYS A 263 -12.48 42.31 -2.11
#